data_AF-A0A3M1RES9-F1
#
_entry.id   AF-A0A3M1RES9-F1
#
_cell.length_a   1.000
_cell.length_b   1.000
_cell.length_c   1.000
_cell.angle_alpha   90.00
_cell.angle_beta   90.00
_cell.angle_gamma   90.00
#
_symmetry.space_group_name_H-M   'P 1'
#
loop_
_entity.id
_entity.type
_entity.pdbx_description
1 polymer ?
#
loop_
_entity_poly.entity_id
_entity_poly.type
_entity_poly.pdbx_seq_one_letter_code
_entity_poly.pdbx_strand_id
1 'polypeptide(L)'
;LLASLPNAAVLLSWALVYWLFGFGTYGSGVYIDPLRNPATFLVSFFHRAPLLLLGQWSPIPAEAAGLTPEKWNEVFWGLGVGCILLLVFLFIPLLRRDRVARFWGLGMILSLFPVTAVFPSNRLLFFVGLGAMGLLAQFLEYLFLRREGLPAARIWQVPARGMAVFFLGVHLIFAPLFMPINVYAVRLFGEPITRAIASVPTDPAITRQDLIIVNPPDYLMFVSLIPTLRTLQGKPLPRRVRALVAGPVPLEMTRLDDRTLRVRLHGRFFTGILGRMFRGKDQPLKVGEEIRLSGLTVQVTALAPTGDPQEIVYRFSAPLEDPSLRWLRWEAGVYVPFTPPLPGETITLPAPLGPFEFFYR
;
A
#
# COMPACT_ATOMS: atom_id res chain seq x y z
N LEU A 1 23.16 23.97 10.20
CA LEU A 1 23.48 23.63 8.79
C LEU A 1 24.83 22.94 8.69
N LEU A 2 25.95 23.56 9.10
CA LEU A 2 27.27 22.90 9.09
C LEU A 2 27.32 21.60 9.91
N ALA A 3 26.68 21.57 11.08
CA ALA A 3 26.59 20.36 11.93
C ALA A 3 25.82 19.19 11.28
N SER A 4 25.06 19.44 10.20
CA SER A 4 24.29 18.41 9.49
C SER A 4 25.07 17.80 8.32
N LEU A 5 26.23 18.36 7.95
CA LEU A 5 27.04 17.90 6.82
C LEU A 5 27.45 16.43 6.92
N PRO A 6 27.88 15.89 8.09
CA PRO A 6 28.25 14.48 8.18
C PRO A 6 27.06 13.55 7.87
N ASN A 7 25.87 13.87 8.39
CA ASN A 7 24.66 13.09 8.14
C ASN A 7 24.23 13.20 6.66
N ALA A 8 24.34 14.38 6.07
CA ALA A 8 24.08 14.58 4.64
C ALA A 8 25.07 13.76 3.79
N ALA A 9 26.36 13.75 4.14
CA ALA A 9 27.37 12.95 3.45
C ALA A 9 27.06 11.45 3.52
N VAL A 10 26.65 10.94 4.68
CA VAL A 10 26.21 9.54 4.84
C VAL A 10 24.99 9.25 3.96
N LEU A 11 23.97 10.10 4.00
CA LEU A 11 22.76 9.94 3.20
C LEU A 11 23.05 9.97 1.70
N LEU A 12 23.87 10.92 1.24
CA LEU A 12 24.25 11.05 -0.17
C LEU A 12 25.13 9.88 -0.64
N SER A 13 26.06 9.43 0.21
CA SER A 13 26.90 8.26 -0.10
C SER A 13 26.05 7.00 -0.21
N TRP A 14 25.13 6.81 0.73
CA TRP A 14 24.17 5.71 0.67
C TRP A 14 23.29 5.81 -0.57
N ALA A 15 22.71 6.98 -0.88
CA ALA A 15 21.85 7.18 -2.04
C ALA A 15 22.60 6.91 -3.36
N LEU A 16 23.86 7.33 -3.45
CA LEU A 16 24.72 7.07 -4.60
C LEU A 16 24.98 5.57 -4.77
N VAL A 17 25.40 4.88 -3.71
CA VAL A 17 25.61 3.42 -3.75
C VAL A 17 24.30 2.70 -4.09
N TYR A 18 23.20 3.10 -3.45
CA TYR A 18 21.88 2.54 -3.68
C TYR A 18 21.47 2.64 -5.16
N TRP A 19 21.70 3.81 -5.76
CA TRP A 19 21.42 4.04 -7.18
C TRP A 19 22.38 3.29 -8.11
N LEU A 20 23.69 3.34 -7.85
CA LEU A 20 24.72 2.70 -8.68
C LEU A 20 24.54 1.18 -8.79
N PHE A 21 24.10 0.54 -7.70
CA PHE A 21 23.85 -0.91 -7.68
C PHE A 21 22.45 -1.30 -8.21
N GLY A 22 21.69 -0.33 -8.74
CA GLY A 22 20.38 -0.58 -9.33
C GLY A 22 19.29 -0.94 -8.32
N PHE A 23 19.50 -0.67 -7.03
CA PHE A 23 18.45 -0.80 -6.02
C PHE A 23 17.36 0.26 -6.24
N GLY A 24 16.23 0.10 -5.57
CA GLY A 24 15.06 0.96 -5.73
C GLY A 24 13.81 0.21 -6.14
N THR A 25 12.73 0.98 -6.29
CA THR A 25 11.48 0.49 -6.84
C THR A 25 11.37 0.98 -8.28
N TYR A 26 11.19 0.06 -9.22
CA TYR A 26 11.03 0.37 -10.63
C TYR A 26 9.69 -0.15 -11.13
N GLY A 27 8.98 0.68 -11.92
CA GLY A 27 7.73 0.30 -12.57
C GLY A 27 6.55 0.02 -11.62
N SER A 28 6.62 0.43 -10.35
CA SER A 28 5.49 0.38 -9.42
C SER A 28 4.63 1.64 -9.54
N GLY A 29 3.31 1.50 -9.57
CA GLY A 29 2.38 2.62 -9.46
C GLY A 29 2.07 3.03 -8.02
N VAL A 30 2.61 2.32 -7.04
CA VAL A 30 2.33 2.54 -5.61
C VAL A 30 3.54 3.16 -4.89
N TYR A 31 4.73 2.65 -5.18
CA TYR A 31 6.00 3.17 -4.65
C TYR A 31 6.67 4.09 -5.67
N ILE A 32 7.18 5.22 -5.17
CA ILE A 32 7.88 6.21 -5.98
C ILE A 32 9.33 6.26 -5.51
N ASP A 33 10.24 5.94 -6.42
CA ASP A 33 11.66 6.12 -6.20
C ASP A 33 12.03 7.61 -6.36
N PRO A 34 12.45 8.32 -5.29
CA PRO A 34 12.78 9.74 -5.35
C PRO A 34 13.99 10.06 -6.23
N LEU A 35 14.91 9.11 -6.41
CA LEU A 35 16.13 9.32 -7.22
C LEU A 35 15.81 9.18 -8.72
N ARG A 36 14.90 8.29 -9.08
CA ARG A 36 14.49 8.07 -10.48
C ARG A 36 13.38 9.01 -10.93
N ASN A 37 12.45 9.36 -10.04
CA ASN A 37 11.27 10.16 -10.36
C ASN A 37 11.11 11.37 -9.41
N PRO A 38 12.09 12.30 -9.37
CA PRO A 38 12.11 13.37 -8.37
C PRO A 38 10.91 14.32 -8.46
N ALA A 39 10.45 14.65 -9.67
CA ALA A 39 9.29 15.54 -9.85
C ALA A 39 7.99 14.90 -9.32
N THR A 40 7.72 13.65 -9.72
CA THR A 40 6.54 12.89 -9.25
C THR A 40 6.58 12.68 -7.75
N PHE A 41 7.77 12.43 -7.20
CA PHE A 41 7.98 12.33 -5.78
C PHE A 41 7.67 13.64 -5.05
N LEU A 42 8.15 14.78 -5.55
CA LEU A 42 7.86 16.10 -4.95
C LEU A 42 6.36 16.41 -4.96
N VAL A 43 5.66 16.15 -6.06
CA VAL A 43 4.19 16.30 -6.12
C VAL A 43 3.52 15.39 -5.08
N SER A 44 3.97 14.13 -4.99
CA SER A 44 3.43 13.17 -4.03
C SER A 44 3.72 13.55 -2.59
N PHE A 45 4.85 14.19 -2.30
CA PHE A 45 5.18 14.74 -0.98
C PHE A 45 4.11 15.76 -0.55
N PHE A 46 3.76 16.72 -1.41
CA PHE A 46 2.75 17.74 -1.07
C PHE A 46 1.33 17.17 -0.93
N HIS A 47 1.01 16.08 -1.63
CA HIS A 47 -0.28 15.40 -1.43
C HIS A 47 -0.32 14.50 -0.19
N ARG A 48 0.79 13.84 0.14
CA ARG A 48 0.83 12.81 1.20
C ARG A 48 1.23 13.36 2.57
N ALA A 49 2.09 14.37 2.63
CA ALA A 49 2.54 14.96 3.90
C ALA A 49 1.39 15.54 4.75
N PRO A 50 0.39 16.25 4.18
CA PRO A 50 -0.77 16.71 4.96
C PRO A 50 -1.57 15.58 5.60
N LEU A 51 -1.77 14.47 4.88
CA LEU A 51 -2.49 13.30 5.38
C LEU A 51 -1.71 12.59 6.50
N LEU A 52 -0.39 12.47 6.34
CA LEU A 52 0.49 11.92 7.36
C LEU A 52 0.53 12.78 8.63
N LEU A 53 0.59 14.10 8.50
CA LEU A 53 0.55 15.02 9.64
C LEU A 53 -0.82 15.04 10.32
N LEU A 54 -1.90 14.89 9.56
CA LEU A 54 -3.23 14.67 10.12
C LEU A 54 -3.27 13.41 10.99
N GLY A 55 -2.73 12.30 10.50
CA GLY A 55 -2.58 11.05 11.26
C GLY A 55 -1.66 11.14 12.47
N GLN A 56 -0.66 12.01 12.42
CA GLN A 56 0.28 12.19 13.53
C GLN A 56 -0.31 12.99 14.69
N TRP A 57 -1.11 14.01 14.41
CA TRP A 57 -1.55 15.01 15.40
C TRP A 57 -3.04 14.92 15.74
N SER A 58 -3.78 13.98 15.15
CA SER A 58 -5.20 13.78 15.40
C SER A 58 -5.56 12.28 15.50
N PRO A 59 -6.76 11.95 15.99
CA PRO A 59 -7.28 10.58 15.96
C PRO A 59 -7.64 10.06 14.56
N ILE A 60 -7.60 10.90 13.52
CA ILE A 60 -7.97 10.53 12.14
C ILE A 60 -6.78 9.78 11.51
N PRO A 61 -6.90 8.50 11.11
CA PRO A 61 -5.79 7.75 10.53
C PRO A 61 -5.29 8.35 9.21
N ALA A 62 -3.98 8.27 8.95
CA ALA A 62 -3.39 8.75 7.69
C ALA A 62 -3.94 7.99 6.46
N GLU A 63 -4.31 6.73 6.63
CA GLU A 63 -4.91 5.86 5.61
C GLU A 63 -6.37 6.22 5.30
N ALA A 64 -7.03 7.07 6.10
CA ALA A 64 -8.48 7.28 6.02
C ALA A 64 -8.95 7.64 4.61
N ALA A 65 -8.23 8.53 3.92
CA ALA A 65 -8.52 8.87 2.53
C ALA A 65 -8.56 7.64 1.61
N GLY A 66 -7.57 6.74 1.73
CA GLY A 66 -7.49 5.52 0.90
C GLY A 66 -8.51 4.44 1.26
N LEU A 67 -9.08 4.48 2.47
CA LEU A 67 -10.11 3.55 2.96
C LEU A 67 -11.54 4.07 2.74
N THR A 68 -11.69 5.26 2.18
CA THR A 68 -13.00 5.86 1.89
C THR A 68 -13.19 6.08 0.39
N PRO A 69 -14.44 6.25 -0.08
CA PRO A 69 -14.70 6.61 -1.47
C PRO A 69 -13.94 7.87 -1.89
N GLU A 70 -13.45 7.89 -3.14
CA GLU A 70 -12.52 8.93 -3.66
C GLU A 70 -13.02 10.37 -3.47
N LYS A 71 -14.35 10.58 -3.44
CA LYS A 71 -14.97 11.89 -3.17
C LYS A 71 -14.56 12.53 -1.85
N TRP A 72 -14.09 11.75 -0.87
CA TRP A 72 -13.65 12.23 0.43
C TRP A 72 -12.17 12.62 0.48
N ASN A 73 -11.39 12.30 -0.57
CA ASN A 73 -9.95 12.56 -0.60
C ASN A 73 -9.63 14.04 -0.40
N GLU A 74 -10.35 14.93 -1.09
CA GLU A 74 -10.17 16.39 -0.98
C GLU A 74 -10.52 16.91 0.43
N VAL A 75 -11.50 16.29 1.09
CA VAL A 75 -11.88 16.65 2.47
C VAL A 75 -10.75 16.30 3.43
N PHE A 76 -10.24 15.07 3.38
CA PHE A 76 -9.12 14.65 4.24
C PHE A 76 -7.85 15.44 3.94
N TRP A 77 -7.58 15.74 2.67
CA TRP A 77 -6.44 16.57 2.29
C TRP A 77 -6.58 17.99 2.84
N GLY A 78 -7.76 18.61 2.70
CA GLY A 78 -8.07 19.92 3.26
C GLY A 78 -7.96 19.95 4.79
N LEU A 79 -8.43 18.90 5.49
CA LEU A 79 -8.22 18.74 6.93
C LEU A 79 -6.74 18.64 7.30
N GLY A 80 -5.94 17.93 6.50
CA GLY A 80 -4.49 17.85 6.66
C GLY A 80 -3.80 19.20 6.49
N VAL A 81 -4.19 19.99 5.49
CA VAL A 81 -3.68 21.36 5.30
C VAL A 81 -4.08 22.25 6.48
N GLY A 82 -5.34 22.19 6.92
CA GLY A 82 -5.82 22.90 8.10
C GLY A 82 -5.04 22.52 9.37
N CYS A 83 -4.74 21.23 9.54
CA CYS A 83 -3.89 20.73 10.63
C CYS A 83 -2.49 21.35 10.56
N ILE A 84 -1.85 21.38 9.39
CA ILE A 84 -0.53 22.03 9.21
C ILE A 84 -0.60 23.51 9.61
N LEU A 85 -1.59 24.26 9.12
CA LEU A 85 -1.73 25.69 9.42
C LEU A 85 -1.91 25.94 10.92
N LEU A 86 -2.71 25.10 11.58
CA LEU A 86 -2.91 25.14 13.03
C LEU A 86 -1.60 24.83 13.78
N LEU A 87 -0.86 23.80 13.40
CA LEU A 87 0.42 23.46 14.04
C LEU A 87 1.46 24.57 13.84
N VAL A 88 1.52 25.18 12.65
CA VAL A 88 2.39 26.34 12.39
C VAL A 88 1.98 27.50 13.28
N PHE A 89 0.70 27.84 13.34
CA PHE A 89 0.19 28.91 14.21
C PHE A 89 0.55 28.69 15.69
N LEU A 90 0.41 27.45 16.18
CA LEU A 90 0.70 27.09 17.57
C LEU A 90 2.20 27.10 17.88
N PHE A 91 3.03 26.50 17.02
CA PHE A 91 4.44 26.26 17.33
C PHE A 91 5.37 27.38 16.87
N ILE A 92 4.97 28.26 15.95
CA ILE A 92 5.87 29.31 15.44
C ILE A 92 6.46 30.23 16.53
N PRO A 93 5.75 30.62 17.61
CA PRO A 93 6.35 31.46 18.65
C PRO A 93 7.44 30.74 19.45
N LEU A 94 7.30 29.43 19.61
CA LEU A 94 8.28 28.55 20.26
C LEU A 94 9.47 28.31 19.33
N LEU A 95 9.22 27.93 18.08
CA LEU A 95 10.25 27.62 17.08
C LEU A 95 11.16 28.83 16.78
N ARG A 96 10.65 30.05 16.89
CA ARG A 96 11.47 31.27 16.73
C ARG A 96 12.46 31.49 17.88
N ARG A 97 12.22 30.91 19.05
CA ARG A 97 12.99 31.18 20.28
C ARG A 97 13.87 30.01 20.70
N ASP A 98 13.38 28.78 20.55
CA ASP A 98 14.05 27.60 21.09
C ASP A 98 14.74 26.77 19.99
N ARG A 99 16.04 26.50 20.16
CA ARG A 99 16.82 25.63 19.26
C ARG A 99 16.47 24.15 19.41
N VAL A 100 16.07 23.70 20.60
CA VAL A 100 15.64 22.32 20.88
C VAL A 100 14.29 22.08 20.22
N ALA A 101 13.35 23.01 20.31
CA ALA A 101 12.08 22.92 19.58
C ALA A 101 12.30 22.87 18.06
N ARG A 102 13.22 23.70 17.53
CA ARG A 102 13.61 23.64 16.11
C ARG A 102 14.22 22.31 15.71
N PHE A 103 15.05 21.71 16.57
CA PHE A 103 15.62 20.39 16.32
C PHE A 103 14.51 19.33 16.18
N TRP A 104 13.56 19.27 17.12
CA TRP A 104 12.46 18.31 17.07
C TRP A 104 11.51 18.56 15.90
N GLY A 105 11.13 19.82 15.66
CA GLY A 105 10.28 20.19 14.54
C GLY A 105 10.92 19.90 13.18
N LEU A 106 12.20 20.22 13.00
CA LEU A 106 12.93 19.90 11.78
C LEU A 106 13.08 18.38 11.61
N GLY A 107 13.38 17.65 12.68
CA GLY A 107 13.45 16.18 12.67
C GLY A 107 12.14 15.54 12.23
N MET A 108 11.00 16.03 12.72
CA MET A 108 9.67 15.60 12.30
C MET A 108 9.46 15.80 10.80
N ILE A 109 9.72 17.01 10.28
CA ILE A 109 9.50 17.34 8.87
C ILE A 109 10.45 16.60 7.94
N LEU A 110 11.73 16.47 8.29
CA LEU A 110 12.69 15.72 7.49
C LEU A 110 12.35 14.22 7.47
N SER A 111 11.79 13.68 8.55
CA SER A 111 11.34 12.29 8.62
C SER A 111 10.13 12.01 7.73
N LEU A 112 9.31 13.01 7.39
CA LEU A 112 8.20 12.85 6.44
C LEU A 112 8.69 12.56 5.03
N PHE A 113 9.82 13.14 4.63
CA PHE A 113 10.30 13.07 3.26
C PHE A 113 10.40 11.63 2.75
N PRO A 114 11.19 10.71 3.33
CA PRO A 114 11.31 9.34 2.81
C PRO A 114 9.99 8.56 2.83
N VAL A 115 9.13 8.79 3.82
CA VAL A 115 7.89 8.01 3.98
C VAL A 115 6.79 8.40 3.00
N THR A 116 6.89 9.58 2.37
CA THR A 116 5.98 9.97 1.29
C THR A 116 6.22 9.22 -0.03
N ALA A 117 7.23 8.35 -0.11
CA ALA A 117 7.47 7.47 -1.27
C ALA A 117 6.33 6.47 -1.52
N VAL A 118 5.51 6.16 -0.52
CA VAL A 118 4.38 5.22 -0.58
C VAL A 118 3.08 5.89 -0.11
N PHE A 119 1.93 5.25 -0.33
CA PHE A 119 0.64 5.76 0.15
C PHE A 119 0.65 6.04 1.67
N PRO A 120 -0.07 7.08 2.13
CA PRO A 120 -0.09 7.46 3.55
C PRO A 120 -0.56 6.33 4.44
N SER A 121 0.18 6.09 5.53
CA SER A 121 -0.17 5.09 6.53
C SER A 121 0.45 5.41 7.88
N ASN A 122 -0.30 5.23 8.97
CA ASN A 122 0.17 5.44 10.34
C ASN A 122 1.39 4.58 10.67
N ARG A 123 1.56 3.42 10.02
CA ARG A 123 2.75 2.56 10.19
C ARG A 123 4.07 3.24 9.79
N LEU A 124 3.99 4.32 9.02
CA LEU A 124 5.14 5.09 8.55
C LEU A 124 5.56 6.18 9.55
N LEU A 125 4.72 6.49 10.53
CA LEU A 125 4.87 7.67 11.37
C LEU A 125 5.85 7.48 12.54
N PHE A 126 6.55 6.35 12.65
CA PHE A 126 7.43 6.09 13.80
C PHE A 126 8.43 7.23 14.07
N PHE A 127 9.25 7.59 13.07
CA PHE A 127 10.25 8.67 13.22
C PHE A 127 9.64 10.07 13.22
N VAL A 128 8.54 10.27 12.48
CA VAL A 128 7.76 11.52 12.51
C VAL A 128 7.23 11.77 13.93
N GLY A 129 6.73 10.72 14.57
CA GLY A 129 6.21 10.70 15.92
C GLY A 129 7.26 11.04 16.96
N LEU A 130 8.50 10.55 16.83
CA LEU A 130 9.60 10.95 17.72
C LEU A 130 9.83 12.47 17.69
N GLY A 131 9.82 13.07 16.50
CA GLY A 131 9.89 14.52 16.34
C GLY A 131 8.69 15.24 16.94
N ALA A 132 7.49 14.73 16.70
CA ALA A 132 6.24 15.28 17.23
C ALA A 132 6.20 15.25 18.77
N MET A 133 6.60 14.15 19.39
CA MET A 133 6.67 13.99 20.85
C MET A 133 7.60 15.00 21.49
N GLY A 134 8.82 15.15 20.95
CA GLY A 134 9.78 16.14 21.45
C GLY A 134 9.27 17.58 21.29
N LEU A 135 8.67 17.91 20.15
CA LEU A 135 8.10 19.23 19.91
C LEU A 135 6.90 19.52 20.83
N LEU A 136 6.03 18.54 21.05
CA LEU A 136 4.89 18.65 21.95
C LEU A 136 5.36 18.85 23.41
N ALA A 137 6.37 18.10 23.86
CA ALA A 137 6.93 18.28 25.20
C ALA A 137 7.47 19.71 25.40
N GLN A 138 8.22 20.24 24.42
CA GLN A 138 8.71 21.62 24.44
C GLN A 138 7.56 22.64 24.43
N PHE A 139 6.48 22.37 23.70
CA PHE A 139 5.30 23.23 23.68
C PHE A 139 4.55 23.25 25.01
N LEU A 140 4.40 22.11 25.66
CA LEU A 140 3.76 22.01 26.98
C LEU A 140 4.60 22.72 28.05
N GLU A 141 5.92 22.53 28.04
CA GLU A 141 6.84 23.25 28.93
C GLU A 141 6.75 24.77 28.70
N TYR A 142 6.77 25.21 27.45
CA TYR A 142 6.63 26.61 27.08
C TYR A 142 5.31 27.21 27.54
N LEU A 143 4.19 26.47 27.42
CA LEU A 143 2.87 27.00 27.76
C LEU A 143 2.59 27.04 29.26
N PHE A 144 3.04 26.03 30.01
CA PHE A 144 2.64 25.85 31.41
C PHE A 144 3.73 26.18 32.42
N LEU A 145 5.01 25.99 32.08
CA LEU A 145 6.13 26.15 33.01
C LEU A 145 6.90 27.45 32.73
N ARG A 146 7.28 27.70 31.47
CA ARG A 146 8.06 28.87 31.07
C ARG A 146 7.14 29.98 30.57
N ARG A 147 6.47 30.68 31.48
CA ARG A 147 5.50 31.74 31.13
C ARG A 147 6.14 33.00 30.50
N GLU A 148 7.46 33.06 30.45
CA GLU A 148 8.22 34.17 29.85
C GLU A 148 8.20 34.10 28.32
N GLY A 149 7.90 35.22 27.67
CA GLY A 149 7.93 35.32 26.20
C GLY A 149 6.69 34.76 25.47
N LEU A 150 5.67 34.29 26.20
CA LEU A 150 4.39 33.88 25.62
C LEU A 150 3.72 35.05 24.86
N PRO A 151 3.15 34.81 23.66
CA PRO A 151 2.32 35.80 23.00
C PRO A 151 1.21 36.30 23.92
N ALA A 152 1.12 37.62 24.11
CA ALA A 152 0.10 38.23 24.98
C ALA A 152 -1.33 38.13 24.40
N ALA A 153 -1.44 37.98 23.08
CA ALA A 153 -2.72 38.01 22.40
C ALA A 153 -3.58 36.77 22.73
N ARG A 154 -4.82 37.00 23.19
CA ARG A 154 -5.79 35.93 23.51
C ARG A 154 -6.09 35.01 22.33
N ILE A 155 -6.03 35.54 21.11
CA ILE A 155 -6.23 34.79 19.86
C ILE A 155 -5.24 33.62 19.73
N TRP A 156 -4.07 33.70 20.35
CA TRP A 156 -3.12 32.60 20.40
C TRP A 156 -3.23 31.79 21.70
N GLN A 157 -3.35 32.45 22.85
CA GLN A 157 -3.34 31.76 24.16
C GLN A 157 -4.51 30.79 24.35
N VAL A 158 -5.71 31.16 23.91
CA VAL A 158 -6.91 30.33 24.10
C VAL A 158 -6.83 29.05 23.25
N PRO A 159 -6.58 29.12 21.92
CA PRO A 159 -6.36 27.91 21.12
C PRO A 159 -5.16 27.09 21.59
N ALA A 160 -4.06 27.72 22.00
CA ALA A 160 -2.88 27.01 22.48
C ALA A 160 -3.17 26.13 23.70
N ARG A 161 -3.90 26.65 24.69
CA ARG A 161 -4.31 25.88 25.87
C ARG A 161 -5.33 24.79 25.53
N GLY A 162 -6.34 25.11 24.72
CA GLY A 162 -7.31 24.12 24.26
C GLY A 162 -6.65 22.97 23.51
N MET A 163 -5.72 23.29 22.61
CA MET A 163 -5.00 22.27 21.83
C MET A 163 -4.01 21.49 22.68
N ALA A 164 -3.36 22.10 23.67
CA ALA A 164 -2.51 21.38 24.61
C ALA A 164 -3.31 20.30 25.37
N VAL A 165 -4.50 20.65 25.88
CA VAL A 165 -5.40 19.70 26.54
C VAL A 165 -5.85 18.61 25.56
N PHE A 166 -6.22 18.99 24.33
CA PHE A 166 -6.60 18.05 23.28
C PHE A 166 -5.47 17.06 22.98
N PHE A 167 -4.24 17.52 22.74
CA PHE A 167 -3.09 16.66 22.45
C PHE A 167 -2.77 15.73 23.61
N LEU A 168 -2.84 16.21 24.86
CA LEU A 168 -2.68 15.36 26.05
C LEU A 168 -3.76 14.27 26.09
N GLY A 169 -5.02 14.62 25.86
CA GLY A 169 -6.10 13.65 25.79
C GLY A 169 -5.90 12.61 24.68
N VAL A 170 -5.60 13.06 23.46
CA VAL A 170 -5.38 12.18 22.32
C VAL A 170 -4.20 11.24 22.52
N HIS A 171 -3.04 11.75 22.95
CA HIS A 171 -1.81 10.98 22.96
C HIS A 171 -1.57 10.21 24.27
N LEU A 172 -2.04 10.69 25.41
CA LEU A 172 -1.83 10.01 26.71
C LEU A 172 -3.02 9.16 27.16
N ILE A 173 -4.23 9.46 26.69
CA ILE A 173 -5.44 8.72 27.10
C ILE A 173 -5.93 7.87 25.93
N PHE A 174 -6.37 8.51 24.84
CA PHE A 174 -7.02 7.78 23.76
C PHE A 174 -6.05 6.85 23.02
N ALA A 175 -4.85 7.30 22.63
CA ALA A 175 -3.93 6.48 21.87
C ALA A 175 -3.53 5.16 22.57
N PRO A 176 -3.16 5.13 23.87
CA PRO A 176 -2.93 3.89 24.59
C PRO A 176 -4.17 2.99 24.69
N LEU A 177 -5.36 3.59 24.92
CA LEU A 177 -6.62 2.83 24.99
C LEU A 177 -7.02 2.22 23.64
N PHE A 178 -6.74 2.91 22.53
CA PHE A 178 -6.98 2.42 21.18
C PHE A 178 -5.88 1.48 20.67
N MET A 179 -4.71 1.40 21.32
CA MET A 179 -3.60 0.56 20.86
C MET A 179 -3.99 -0.93 20.75
N PRO A 180 -4.64 -1.57 21.76
CA PRO A 180 -5.08 -2.96 21.63
C PRO A 180 -6.06 -3.16 20.47
N ILE A 181 -6.94 -2.19 20.23
CA ILE A 181 -7.91 -2.23 19.12
C ILE A 181 -7.17 -2.19 17.77
N ASN A 182 -6.18 -1.31 17.63
CA ASN A 182 -5.36 -1.23 16.41
C ASN A 182 -4.56 -2.52 16.16
N VAL A 183 -3.98 -3.12 17.20
CA VAL A 183 -3.28 -4.41 17.09
C VAL A 183 -4.25 -5.52 16.68
N TYR A 184 -5.44 -5.56 17.28
CA TYR A 184 -6.46 -6.54 16.93
C TYR A 184 -6.99 -6.35 15.49
N ALA A 185 -7.12 -5.11 15.01
CA ALA A 185 -7.55 -4.82 13.65
C ALA A 185 -6.61 -5.45 12.60
N VAL A 186 -5.29 -5.46 12.85
CA VAL A 186 -4.32 -6.14 11.96
C VAL A 186 -4.63 -7.64 11.86
N ARG A 187 -5.05 -8.28 12.95
CA ARG A 187 -5.47 -9.69 12.94
C ARG A 187 -6.71 -9.90 12.06
N LEU A 188 -7.70 -9.02 12.14
CA LEU A 188 -8.90 -9.10 11.30
C LEU A 188 -8.57 -9.02 9.80
N PHE A 189 -7.53 -8.26 9.44
CA PHE A 189 -7.02 -8.23 8.07
C PHE A 189 -6.21 -9.47 7.67
N GLY A 190 -5.48 -10.07 8.61
CA GLY A 190 -4.66 -11.26 8.36
C GLY A 190 -5.44 -12.57 8.28
N GLU A 191 -6.49 -12.74 9.09
CA GLU A 191 -7.24 -13.99 9.17
C GLU A 191 -7.80 -14.47 7.82
N PRO A 192 -8.45 -13.62 7.00
CA PRO A 192 -8.93 -14.04 5.68
C PRO A 192 -7.83 -14.55 4.76
N ILE A 193 -6.65 -13.95 4.81
CA ILE A 193 -5.47 -14.37 4.02
C ILE A 193 -5.03 -15.76 4.47
N THR A 194 -4.88 -15.95 5.79
CA THR A 194 -4.48 -17.25 6.35
C THR A 194 -5.51 -18.34 6.04
N ARG A 195 -6.81 -18.01 6.09
CA ARG A 195 -7.92 -18.92 5.76
C ARG A 195 -7.87 -19.34 4.29
N ALA A 196 -7.69 -18.40 3.38
CA ALA A 196 -7.57 -18.69 1.96
C ALA A 196 -6.37 -19.61 1.68
N ILE A 197 -5.19 -19.27 2.23
CA ILE A 197 -3.98 -20.04 2.00
C ILE A 197 -4.06 -21.43 2.64
N ALA A 198 -4.78 -21.58 3.76
CA ALA A 198 -5.01 -22.86 4.40
C ALA A 198 -5.81 -23.85 3.53
N SER A 199 -6.62 -23.37 2.58
CA SER A 199 -7.39 -24.25 1.67
C SER A 199 -6.58 -24.73 0.46
N VAL A 200 -5.36 -24.23 0.25
CA VAL A 200 -4.45 -24.76 -0.78
C VAL A 200 -4.05 -26.20 -0.42
N PRO A 201 -4.19 -27.18 -1.32
CA PRO A 201 -3.88 -28.58 -1.05
C PRO A 201 -2.49 -28.79 -0.44
N THR A 202 -2.38 -29.79 0.44
CA THR A 202 -1.15 -30.12 1.17
C THR A 202 -0.59 -31.48 0.80
N ASP A 203 -1.16 -32.14 -0.21
CA ASP A 203 -0.65 -33.41 -0.71
C ASP A 203 0.80 -33.26 -1.23
N PRO A 204 1.69 -34.25 -1.01
CA PRO A 204 3.08 -34.17 -1.44
C PRO A 204 3.26 -33.96 -2.95
N ALA A 205 2.30 -34.35 -3.78
CA ALA A 205 2.40 -34.22 -5.24
C ALA A 205 2.46 -32.75 -5.69
N ILE A 206 1.92 -31.82 -4.88
CA ILE A 206 1.98 -30.38 -5.18
C ILE A 206 3.41 -29.87 -5.41
N THR A 207 4.42 -30.49 -4.78
CA THR A 207 5.85 -30.15 -4.93
C THR A 207 6.38 -30.25 -6.36
N ARG A 208 5.70 -31.02 -7.22
CA ARG A 208 6.05 -31.19 -8.63
C ARG A 208 5.09 -30.47 -9.57
N GLN A 209 4.13 -29.72 -9.04
CA GLN A 209 3.05 -29.08 -9.79
C GLN A 209 3.17 -27.57 -9.79
N ASP A 210 2.81 -26.94 -10.92
CA ASP A 210 2.57 -25.51 -11.00
C ASP A 210 1.13 -25.23 -10.53
N LEU A 211 1.01 -24.48 -9.44
CA LEU A 211 -0.27 -24.06 -8.88
C LEU A 211 -0.80 -22.86 -9.69
N ILE A 212 -1.90 -23.07 -10.41
CA ILE A 212 -2.56 -22.05 -11.23
C ILE A 212 -3.82 -21.59 -10.51
N ILE A 213 -3.82 -20.32 -10.11
CA ILE A 213 -4.90 -19.68 -9.39
C ILE A 213 -5.74 -18.83 -10.34
N VAL A 214 -7.02 -19.12 -10.37
CA VAL A 214 -7.99 -18.46 -11.25
C VAL A 214 -8.80 -17.45 -10.43
N ASN A 215 -8.81 -16.21 -10.92
CA ASN A 215 -9.64 -15.12 -10.42
C ASN A 215 -9.48 -14.78 -8.91
N PRO A 216 -8.27 -14.69 -8.32
CA PRO A 216 -8.12 -14.21 -6.94
C PRO A 216 -8.40 -12.69 -6.83
N PRO A 217 -8.79 -12.18 -5.64
CA PRO A 217 -9.11 -10.75 -5.45
C PRO A 217 -7.95 -9.80 -5.73
N ASP A 218 -6.75 -10.19 -5.31
CA ASP A 218 -5.52 -9.44 -5.60
C ASP A 218 -4.30 -10.36 -5.59
N TYR A 219 -3.23 -9.92 -6.26
CA TYR A 219 -2.02 -10.72 -6.39
C TYR A 219 -1.13 -10.68 -5.14
N LEU A 220 -1.04 -9.55 -4.44
CA LEU A 220 -0.12 -9.39 -3.32
C LEU A 220 -0.55 -10.30 -2.16
N MET A 221 -1.77 -10.12 -1.67
CA MET A 221 -2.22 -10.71 -0.42
C MET A 221 -2.64 -12.17 -0.61
N PHE A 222 -3.35 -12.46 -1.70
CA PHE A 222 -3.93 -13.80 -1.89
C PHE A 222 -3.04 -14.75 -2.69
N VAL A 223 -2.11 -14.25 -3.51
CA VAL A 223 -1.24 -15.12 -4.33
C VAL A 223 0.19 -15.12 -3.82
N SER A 224 0.83 -13.96 -3.69
CA SER A 224 2.27 -13.86 -3.42
C SER A 224 2.66 -14.32 -2.01
N LEU A 225 1.73 -14.31 -1.06
CA LEU A 225 1.95 -14.79 0.32
C LEU A 225 1.84 -16.31 0.48
N ILE A 226 1.35 -17.05 -0.52
CA ILE A 226 1.20 -18.52 -0.44
C ILE A 226 2.53 -19.21 -0.09
N PRO A 227 3.66 -18.97 -0.79
CA PRO A 227 4.91 -19.66 -0.46
C PRO A 227 5.42 -19.31 0.94
N THR A 228 5.32 -18.04 1.33
CA THR A 228 5.79 -17.55 2.64
C THR A 228 5.04 -18.22 3.78
N LEU A 229 3.70 -18.17 3.78
CA LEU A 229 2.91 -18.76 4.86
C LEU A 229 3.03 -20.29 4.91
N ARG A 230 3.12 -20.95 3.75
CA ARG A 230 3.30 -22.41 3.71
C ARG A 230 4.67 -22.82 4.26
N THR A 231 5.72 -22.06 3.96
CA THR A 231 7.07 -22.29 4.51
C THR A 231 7.06 -22.15 6.03
N LEU A 232 6.44 -21.09 6.57
CA LEU A 232 6.30 -20.89 8.02
C LEU A 232 5.51 -22.01 8.70
N GLN A 233 4.57 -22.64 7.98
CA GLN A 233 3.76 -23.74 8.47
C GLN A 233 4.39 -25.13 8.23
N GLY A 234 5.58 -25.22 7.65
CA GLY A 234 6.21 -26.50 7.28
C GLY A 234 5.44 -27.31 6.23
N LYS A 235 4.59 -26.65 5.42
CA LYS A 235 3.79 -27.30 4.38
C LYS A 235 4.56 -27.43 3.06
N PRO A 236 4.28 -28.46 2.24
CA PRO A 236 4.93 -28.61 0.94
C PRO A 236 4.65 -27.41 0.04
N LEU A 237 5.66 -26.92 -0.67
CA LEU A 237 5.53 -25.80 -1.60
C LEU A 237 5.21 -26.31 -3.00
N PRO A 238 4.32 -25.65 -3.76
CA PRO A 238 4.19 -25.93 -5.19
C PRO A 238 5.49 -25.60 -5.94
N ARG A 239 5.72 -26.25 -7.08
CA ARG A 239 6.88 -25.95 -7.96
C ARG A 239 6.89 -24.49 -8.39
N ARG A 240 5.70 -23.94 -8.70
CA ARG A 240 5.46 -22.52 -9.00
C ARG A 240 4.07 -22.11 -8.53
N VAL A 241 3.89 -20.83 -8.22
CA VAL A 241 2.57 -20.23 -8.02
C VAL A 241 2.34 -19.21 -9.12
N ARG A 242 1.21 -19.31 -9.82
CA ARG A 242 0.79 -18.39 -10.88
C ARG A 242 -0.66 -18.00 -10.64
N ALA A 243 -1.01 -16.78 -11.00
CA ALA A 243 -2.40 -16.37 -11.13
C ALA A 243 -2.63 -15.91 -12.57
N LEU A 244 -3.81 -16.22 -13.12
CA LEU A 244 -4.17 -15.71 -14.45
C LEU A 244 -4.52 -14.21 -14.35
N VAL A 245 -5.68 -13.92 -13.77
CA VAL A 245 -6.15 -12.54 -13.56
C VAL A 245 -6.43 -12.38 -12.07
N ALA A 246 -5.72 -11.47 -11.42
CA ALA A 246 -5.86 -11.18 -10.00
C ALA A 246 -6.34 -9.73 -9.82
N GLY A 247 -7.61 -9.54 -9.49
CA GLY A 247 -8.21 -8.21 -9.40
C GLY A 247 -9.73 -8.25 -9.29
N PRO A 248 -10.36 -7.15 -8.83
CA PRO A 248 -11.79 -7.05 -8.59
C PRO A 248 -12.58 -6.80 -9.89
N VAL A 249 -12.37 -7.62 -10.92
CA VAL A 249 -12.99 -7.46 -12.24
C VAL A 249 -13.68 -8.76 -12.64
N PRO A 250 -14.93 -8.72 -13.16
CA PRO A 250 -15.54 -9.91 -13.73
C PRO A 250 -14.85 -10.27 -15.04
N LEU A 251 -14.79 -11.56 -15.34
CA LEU A 251 -14.11 -12.07 -16.52
C LEU A 251 -14.87 -13.21 -17.21
N GLU A 252 -14.66 -13.31 -18.52
CA GLU A 252 -15.00 -14.47 -19.32
C GLU A 252 -13.73 -15.25 -19.64
N MET A 253 -13.77 -16.56 -19.49
CA MET A 253 -12.67 -17.45 -19.84
C MET A 253 -13.15 -18.45 -20.89
N THR A 254 -12.55 -18.42 -22.07
CA THR A 254 -12.80 -19.36 -23.16
C THR A 254 -11.58 -20.25 -23.36
N ARG A 255 -11.76 -21.56 -23.48
CA ARG A 255 -10.68 -22.45 -23.93
C ARG A 255 -10.65 -22.51 -25.46
N LEU A 256 -9.50 -22.21 -26.04
CA LEU A 256 -9.33 -22.21 -27.50
C LEU A 256 -8.92 -23.58 -28.04
N ASP A 257 -8.04 -24.27 -27.32
CA ASP A 257 -7.46 -25.55 -27.70
C ASP A 257 -6.99 -26.33 -26.46
N ASP A 258 -6.20 -27.39 -26.63
CA ASP A 258 -5.70 -28.24 -25.55
C ASP A 258 -4.83 -27.49 -24.52
N ARG A 259 -4.28 -26.33 -24.87
CA ARG A 259 -3.25 -25.60 -24.10
C ARG A 259 -3.52 -24.11 -23.88
N THR A 260 -4.56 -23.57 -24.49
CA THR A 260 -4.74 -22.12 -24.61
C THR A 260 -6.06 -21.66 -24.00
N LEU A 261 -5.97 -20.66 -23.11
CA LEU A 261 -7.11 -19.96 -22.51
C LEU A 261 -7.09 -18.49 -22.97
N ARG A 262 -8.22 -18.01 -23.49
CA ARG A 262 -8.48 -16.59 -23.70
C ARG A 262 -9.31 -16.07 -22.54
N VAL A 263 -8.86 -14.97 -21.94
CA VAL A 263 -9.58 -14.29 -20.86
C VAL A 263 -9.96 -12.89 -21.31
N ARG A 264 -11.25 -12.57 -21.25
CA ARG A 264 -11.80 -11.22 -21.50
C ARG A 264 -12.22 -10.59 -20.18
N LEU A 265 -11.83 -9.34 -19.97
CA LEU A 265 -12.10 -8.59 -18.75
C LEU A 265 -13.21 -7.57 -19.00
N HIS A 266 -14.18 -7.51 -18.08
CA HIS A 266 -15.32 -6.61 -18.17
C HIS A 266 -15.24 -5.54 -17.09
N GLY A 267 -14.43 -4.51 -17.36
CA GLY A 267 -14.27 -3.37 -16.45
C GLY A 267 -12.84 -2.86 -16.41
N ARG A 268 -12.52 -2.11 -15.36
CA ARG A 268 -11.17 -1.59 -15.11
C ARG A 268 -10.37 -2.62 -14.30
N PHE A 269 -9.26 -3.07 -14.85
CA PHE A 269 -8.39 -4.06 -14.20
C PHE A 269 -7.47 -3.40 -13.17
N PHE A 270 -6.92 -2.23 -13.49
CA PHE A 270 -5.99 -1.53 -12.61
C PHE A 270 -6.73 -0.59 -11.65
N THR A 271 -7.42 -1.18 -10.67
CA THR A 271 -8.25 -0.48 -9.67
C THR A 271 -7.80 -0.74 -8.23
N GLY A 272 -8.29 0.08 -7.29
CA GLY A 272 -7.94 -0.02 -5.86
C GLY A 272 -6.50 0.38 -5.55
N ILE A 273 -6.13 0.32 -4.27
CA ILE A 273 -4.78 0.73 -3.79
C ILE A 273 -3.69 -0.16 -4.39
N LEU A 274 -3.94 -1.46 -4.56
CA LEU A 274 -2.93 -2.43 -4.97
C LEU A 274 -2.91 -2.73 -6.48
N GLY A 275 -3.92 -2.31 -7.25
CA GLY A 275 -4.05 -2.69 -8.66
C GLY A 275 -2.86 -2.30 -9.53
N ARG A 276 -2.16 -1.21 -9.18
CA ARG A 276 -0.93 -0.77 -9.89
C ARG A 276 0.36 -1.05 -9.11
N MET A 277 0.33 -1.87 -8.07
CA MET A 277 1.51 -2.17 -7.26
C MET A 277 2.67 -2.74 -8.09
N PHE A 278 2.36 -3.67 -9.00
CA PHE A 278 3.35 -4.34 -9.83
C PHE A 278 3.51 -3.71 -11.23
N ARG A 279 2.70 -2.71 -11.59
CA ARG A 279 2.76 -2.03 -12.88
C ARG A 279 2.21 -0.60 -12.83
N GLY A 280 3.11 0.37 -12.92
CA GLY A 280 2.83 1.80 -12.97
C GLY A 280 2.24 2.26 -14.31
N LYS A 281 1.75 3.49 -14.36
CA LYS A 281 1.21 4.12 -15.60
C LYS A 281 2.31 4.41 -16.63
N ASP A 282 3.53 4.56 -16.16
CA ASP A 282 4.76 4.71 -16.94
C ASP A 282 5.23 3.41 -17.61
N GLN A 283 4.64 2.26 -17.24
CA GLN A 283 4.89 0.94 -17.84
C GLN A 283 3.63 0.40 -18.53
N PRO A 284 3.08 1.10 -19.54
CA PRO A 284 1.85 0.68 -20.21
C PRO A 284 2.03 -0.66 -20.93
N LEU A 285 0.95 -1.45 -20.95
CA LEU A 285 0.87 -2.64 -21.80
C LEU A 285 0.63 -2.24 -23.24
N LYS A 286 1.01 -3.11 -24.19
CA LYS A 286 0.74 -2.93 -25.62
C LYS A 286 -0.04 -4.10 -26.18
N VAL A 287 -0.90 -3.84 -27.16
CA VAL A 287 -1.52 -4.92 -27.96
C VAL A 287 -0.41 -5.68 -28.71
N GLY A 288 -0.47 -7.01 -28.65
CA GLY A 288 0.55 -7.90 -29.18
C GLY A 288 1.74 -8.12 -28.25
N GLU A 289 1.82 -7.44 -27.09
CA GLU A 289 2.89 -7.67 -26.12
C GLU A 289 2.86 -9.11 -25.61
N GLU A 290 4.01 -9.78 -25.72
CA GLU A 290 4.19 -11.17 -25.33
C GLU A 290 5.13 -11.26 -24.13
N ILE A 291 4.66 -11.87 -23.05
CA ILE A 291 5.40 -12.13 -21.82
C ILE A 291 5.67 -13.63 -21.75
N ARG A 292 6.93 -14.02 -21.96
CA ARG A 292 7.38 -15.42 -21.90
C ARG A 292 7.82 -15.78 -20.49
N LEU A 293 7.15 -16.77 -19.91
CA LEU A 293 7.50 -17.36 -18.62
C LEU A 293 7.82 -18.85 -18.82
N SER A 294 8.51 -19.47 -17.86
CA SER A 294 8.83 -20.91 -17.95
C SER A 294 7.57 -21.78 -17.92
N GLY A 295 7.13 -22.32 -19.06
CA GLY A 295 5.94 -23.16 -19.16
C GLY A 295 4.63 -22.42 -19.50
N LEU A 296 4.68 -21.09 -19.70
CA LEU A 296 3.51 -20.26 -20.00
C LEU A 296 3.92 -19.03 -20.81
N THR A 297 3.25 -18.80 -21.92
CA THR A 297 3.31 -17.53 -22.66
C THR A 297 2.02 -16.77 -22.45
N VAL A 298 2.12 -15.48 -22.14
CA VAL A 298 0.97 -14.57 -21.96
C VAL A 298 1.03 -13.50 -23.03
N GLN A 299 -0.07 -13.29 -23.75
CA GLN A 299 -0.17 -12.27 -24.79
C GLN A 299 -1.35 -11.34 -24.51
N VAL A 300 -1.12 -10.04 -24.58
CA VAL A 300 -2.20 -9.05 -24.50
C VAL A 300 -2.75 -8.80 -25.90
N THR A 301 -4.00 -9.17 -26.17
CA THR A 301 -4.60 -9.09 -27.52
C THR A 301 -5.56 -7.91 -27.67
N ALA A 302 -6.07 -7.36 -26.58
CA ALA A 302 -6.86 -6.13 -26.61
C ALA A 302 -6.65 -5.29 -25.35
N LEU A 303 -6.72 -3.97 -25.51
CA LEU A 303 -6.71 -2.98 -24.43
C LEU A 303 -7.97 -2.13 -24.49
N ALA A 304 -8.48 -1.73 -23.33
CA ALA A 304 -9.50 -0.71 -23.23
C ALA A 304 -8.90 0.68 -23.56
N PRO A 305 -9.73 1.70 -23.89
CA PRO A 305 -9.25 3.07 -24.11
C PRO A 305 -8.47 3.67 -22.92
N THR A 306 -8.71 3.16 -21.71
CA THR A 306 -7.99 3.53 -20.48
C THR A 306 -6.56 2.98 -20.41
N GLY A 307 -6.17 2.07 -21.32
CA GLY A 307 -4.90 1.35 -21.31
C GLY A 307 -4.89 0.09 -20.42
N ASP A 308 -6.01 -0.25 -19.79
CA ASP A 308 -6.16 -1.50 -19.04
C ASP A 308 -6.32 -2.68 -20.02
N PRO A 309 -5.80 -3.89 -19.71
CA PRO A 309 -5.99 -5.06 -20.54
C PRO A 309 -7.48 -5.43 -20.60
N GLN A 310 -7.97 -5.69 -21.81
CA GLN A 310 -9.34 -6.14 -22.05
C GLN A 310 -9.38 -7.61 -22.49
N GLU A 311 -8.35 -8.07 -23.20
CA GLU A 311 -8.22 -9.47 -23.58
C GLU A 311 -6.78 -9.95 -23.45
N ILE A 312 -6.62 -11.11 -22.82
CA ILE A 312 -5.33 -11.75 -22.55
C ILE A 312 -5.43 -13.22 -22.95
N VAL A 313 -4.44 -13.70 -23.72
CA VAL A 313 -4.32 -15.10 -24.12
C VAL A 313 -3.18 -15.74 -23.33
N TYR A 314 -3.48 -16.84 -22.66
CA TYR A 314 -2.54 -17.67 -21.90
C TYR A 314 -2.32 -18.98 -22.66
N ARG A 315 -1.09 -19.22 -23.09
CA ARG A 315 -0.69 -20.46 -23.78
C ARG A 315 0.27 -21.25 -22.91
N PHE A 316 -0.17 -22.40 -22.44
CA PHE A 316 0.63 -23.30 -21.60
C PHE A 316 1.52 -24.20 -22.48
N SER A 317 2.68 -24.59 -21.94
CA SER A 317 3.55 -25.53 -22.66
C SER A 317 3.03 -26.97 -22.64
N ALA A 318 2.23 -27.32 -21.63
CA ALA A 318 1.56 -28.61 -21.47
C ALA A 318 0.03 -28.47 -21.62
N PRO A 319 -0.71 -29.54 -21.98
CA PRO A 319 -2.17 -29.55 -21.98
C PRO A 319 -2.75 -29.09 -20.64
N LEU A 320 -3.94 -28.47 -20.65
CA LEU A 320 -4.54 -27.90 -19.43
C LEU A 320 -4.88 -28.98 -18.38
N GLU A 321 -5.10 -30.22 -18.81
CA GLU A 321 -5.32 -31.41 -17.95
C GLU A 321 -4.04 -32.09 -17.48
N ASP A 322 -2.87 -31.62 -17.90
CA ASP A 322 -1.60 -32.25 -17.54
C ASP A 322 -1.43 -32.32 -16.02
N PRO A 323 -1.02 -33.47 -15.45
CA PRO A 323 -0.93 -33.64 -14.01
C PRO A 323 0.13 -32.75 -13.34
N SER A 324 1.00 -32.08 -14.13
CA SER A 324 1.91 -31.05 -13.63
C SER A 324 1.22 -29.71 -13.34
N LEU A 325 -0.05 -29.50 -13.73
CA LEU A 325 -0.83 -28.31 -13.44
C LEU A 325 -1.85 -28.59 -12.33
N ARG A 326 -1.83 -27.78 -11.27
CA ARG A 326 -2.81 -27.83 -10.18
C ARG A 326 -3.68 -26.58 -10.26
N TRP A 327 -4.95 -26.74 -10.61
CA TRP A 327 -5.88 -25.64 -10.81
C TRP A 327 -6.74 -25.38 -9.59
N LEU A 328 -6.75 -24.14 -9.11
CA LEU A 328 -7.66 -23.66 -8.08
C LEU A 328 -8.35 -22.38 -8.54
N ARG A 329 -9.60 -22.16 -8.14
CA ARG A 329 -10.29 -20.88 -8.29
C ARG A 329 -10.58 -20.26 -6.93
N TRP A 330 -10.68 -18.93 -6.91
CA TRP A 330 -11.22 -18.22 -5.76
C TRP A 330 -12.73 -18.42 -5.65
N GLU A 331 -13.19 -18.80 -4.47
CA GLU A 331 -14.62 -18.91 -4.16
C GLU A 331 -14.85 -18.61 -2.68
N ALA A 332 -15.70 -17.62 -2.38
CA ALA A 332 -16.15 -17.30 -1.03
C ALA A 332 -15.05 -17.19 0.06
N GLY A 333 -13.90 -16.60 -0.28
CA GLY A 333 -12.81 -16.39 0.69
C GLY A 333 -11.78 -17.52 0.78
N VAL A 334 -11.90 -18.55 -0.06
CA VAL A 334 -10.98 -19.70 -0.09
C VAL A 334 -10.64 -20.09 -1.53
N TYR A 335 -9.61 -20.93 -1.67
CA TYR A 335 -9.29 -21.62 -2.92
C TYR A 335 -9.94 -22.98 -2.98
N VAL A 336 -10.68 -23.25 -4.05
CA VAL A 336 -11.33 -24.54 -4.33
C VAL A 336 -10.80 -25.15 -5.62
N PRO A 337 -10.83 -26.48 -5.79
CA PRO A 337 -10.46 -27.12 -7.06
C PRO A 337 -11.20 -26.53 -8.25
N PHE A 338 -10.49 -26.35 -9.35
CA PHE A 338 -11.05 -25.81 -10.59
C PHE A 338 -10.69 -26.72 -11.75
N THR A 339 -11.66 -26.99 -12.62
CA THR A 339 -11.43 -27.66 -13.90
C THR A 339 -11.55 -26.62 -15.00
N PRO A 340 -10.52 -26.43 -15.84
CA PRO A 340 -10.63 -25.57 -17.02
C PRO A 340 -11.83 -25.96 -17.91
N PRO A 341 -12.46 -25.00 -18.61
CA PRO A 341 -13.61 -25.29 -19.46
C PRO A 341 -13.25 -26.26 -20.60
N LEU A 342 -14.25 -26.89 -21.20
CA LEU A 342 -14.05 -27.73 -22.39
C LEU A 342 -13.58 -26.90 -23.59
N PRO A 343 -12.90 -27.49 -24.58
CA PRO A 343 -12.51 -26.76 -25.80
C PRO A 343 -13.72 -26.10 -26.47
N GLY A 344 -13.61 -24.79 -26.75
CA GLY A 344 -14.69 -23.97 -27.30
C GLY A 344 -15.70 -23.43 -26.27
N GLU A 345 -15.73 -23.98 -25.06
CA GLU A 345 -16.62 -23.52 -23.99
C GLU A 345 -16.10 -22.20 -23.38
N THR A 346 -17.05 -21.34 -23.01
CA THR A 346 -16.80 -20.09 -22.28
C THR A 346 -17.52 -20.14 -20.95
N ILE A 347 -16.79 -19.83 -19.88
CA ILE A 347 -17.36 -19.64 -18.54
C ILE A 347 -17.23 -18.18 -18.13
N THR A 348 -18.19 -17.69 -17.36
CA THR A 348 -18.15 -16.37 -16.75
C THR A 348 -17.84 -16.50 -15.27
N LEU A 349 -16.85 -15.76 -14.79
CA LEU A 349 -16.53 -15.65 -13.38
C LEU A 349 -16.86 -14.24 -12.89
N PRO A 350 -17.64 -14.10 -11.80
CA PRO A 350 -17.94 -12.79 -11.24
C PRO A 350 -16.66 -12.13 -10.70
N ALA A 351 -16.72 -10.82 -10.46
CA ALA A 351 -15.65 -10.11 -9.77
C ALA A 351 -15.38 -10.79 -8.41
N PRO A 352 -14.15 -11.24 -8.14
CA PRO A 352 -13.84 -11.92 -6.90
C PRO A 352 -13.87 -10.91 -5.77
N LEU A 353 -14.76 -11.12 -4.80
CA LEU A 353 -14.84 -10.25 -3.63
C LEU A 353 -13.73 -10.63 -2.65
N GLY A 354 -12.77 -9.73 -2.49
CA GLY A 354 -11.83 -9.78 -1.39
C GLY A 354 -12.47 -9.28 -0.08
N PRO A 355 -11.98 -9.73 1.09
CA PRO A 355 -12.39 -9.20 2.39
C PRO A 355 -12.07 -7.71 2.56
N PHE A 356 -11.17 -7.16 1.74
CA PHE A 356 -10.79 -5.75 1.73
C PHE A 356 -11.67 -4.89 0.81
N GLU A 357 -12.54 -5.49 -0.01
CA GLU A 357 -13.42 -4.74 -0.91
C GLU A 357 -14.67 -4.17 -0.25
N PHE A 358 -14.91 -4.50 1.02
CA PHE A 358 -15.98 -3.87 1.81
C PHE A 358 -15.87 -2.34 1.84
N PHE A 359 -14.65 -1.78 1.79
CA PHE A 359 -14.40 -0.34 1.81
C PHE A 359 -14.68 0.38 0.48
N TYR A 360 -14.85 -0.36 -0.62
CA TYR A 360 -15.08 0.18 -1.96
C TYR A 360 -16.54 0.11 -2.42
N ARG A 361 -17.44 -0.40 -1.56
CA ARG A 361 -18.89 -0.30 -1.70
C ARG A 361 -19.41 0.89 -0.90
#